data_AF-A0A524FJ19-F1
#
_entry.id   AF-A0A524FJ19-F1
#
_cell.length_a   1.000
_cell.length_b   1.000
_cell.length_c   1.000
_cell.angle_alpha   90.00
_cell.angle_beta   90.00
_cell.angle_gamma   90.00
#
_symmetry.space_group_name_H-M   'P 1'
#
loop_
_entity.id
_entity.type
_entity.pdbx_description
1 polymer ?
#
loop_
_entity_poly.entity_id
_entity_poly.type
_entity_poly.pdbx_seq_one_letter_code
_entity_poly.pdbx_strand_id
1 'polypeptide(L)' 'MLNEDEINKIKKDIEKEFPNDFALQQIHIARKIIVRETEMKGLKYLEYIKLLTKDTEKIQ' A
#
# COMPACT_ATOMS: atom_id res chain seq x y z
N MET A 1 -0.59 -0.76 -11.91
CA MET A 1 -1.50 -0.37 -10.81
C MET A 1 -2.24 -1.62 -10.37
N LEU A 2 -2.49 -1.79 -9.07
CA LEU A 2 -3.38 -2.86 -8.60
C LEU A 2 -4.79 -2.65 -9.17
N ASN A 3 -5.48 -3.76 -9.48
CA ASN A 3 -6.89 -3.72 -9.83
C ASN A 3 -7.76 -3.56 -8.57
N GLU A 4 -9.03 -3.22 -8.79
CA GLU A 4 -9.98 -2.94 -7.71
C GLU A 4 -10.27 -4.18 -6.84
N ASP A 5 -10.28 -5.37 -7.44
CA ASP A 5 -10.50 -6.63 -6.73
C ASP A 5 -9.41 -6.95 -5.73
N GLU A 6 -8.13 -6.75 -6.09
CA GLU A 6 -7.01 -6.97 -5.15
C GLU A 6 -7.04 -5.95 -4.01
N ILE A 7 -7.40 -4.70 -4.29
CA ILE A 7 -7.55 -3.67 -3.25
C ILE A 7 -8.70 -4.05 -2.29
N ASN A 8 -9.83 -4.51 -2.81
CA ASN A 8 -10.97 -4.94 -1.99
C ASN A 8 -10.65 -6.17 -1.14
N LYS A 9 -9.84 -7.09 -1.67
CA LYS A 9 -9.34 -8.24 -0.92
C LYS A 9 -8.43 -7.81 0.24
N ILE A 10 -7.48 -6.91 -0.03
CA ILE A 10 -6.60 -6.33 1.01
C ILE A 10 -7.43 -5.66 2.11
N LYS A 11 -8.44 -4.87 1.74
CA LYS A 11 -9.33 -4.22 2.72
C LYS A 11 -10.05 -5.24 3.60
N LYS A 12 -10.67 -6.26 3.01
CA LYS A 12 -11.40 -7.32 3.75
C LYS A 12 -10.48 -8.12 4.68
N ASP A 13 -9.26 -8.40 4.26
CA ASP A 13 -8.30 -9.14 5.09
C ASP A 13 -7.84 -8.28 6.28
N ILE A 14 -7.57 -7.00 6.05
CA ILE A 14 -7.16 -6.05 7.11
C ILE A 14 -8.29 -5.73 8.09
N GLU A 15 -9.53 -5.61 7.62
CA GLU A 15 -10.70 -5.42 8.48
C GLU A 15 -10.90 -6.60 9.45
N LYS A 16 -10.61 -7.83 9.00
CA LYS A 16 -10.62 -9.04 9.84
C LYS A 16 -9.47 -9.10 10.82
N GLU A 17 -8.26 -8.66 10.43
CA GLU A 17 -7.07 -8.65 11.29
C GLU A 17 -7.17 -7.57 12.38
N PHE A 18 -7.72 -6.40 12.07
CA PHE A 18 -7.78 -5.24 12.96
C PHE A 18 -9.20 -4.70 13.09
N PRO A 19 -10.15 -5.48 13.63
CA PRO A 19 -11.53 -5.02 13.76
C PRO A 19 -11.61 -3.78 14.65
N ASN A 20 -12.40 -2.78 14.23
CA ASN A 20 -12.66 -1.53 14.94
C ASN A 20 -11.47 -0.57 15.12
N ASP A 21 -10.26 -0.90 14.65
CA ASP A 21 -9.13 0.04 14.63
C ASP A 21 -8.93 0.61 13.22
N PHE A 22 -9.76 1.60 12.88
CA PHE A 22 -9.75 2.20 11.54
C PHE A 22 -8.41 2.86 11.20
N ALA A 23 -7.71 3.45 12.18
CA ALA A 23 -6.43 4.09 11.93
C ALA A 23 -5.35 3.06 11.55
N LEU A 24 -5.26 1.97 12.32
CA LEU A 24 -4.32 0.89 12.04
C LEU A 24 -4.66 0.17 10.73
N GLN A 25 -5.95 0.00 10.42
CA GLN A 25 -6.39 -0.54 9.13
C GLN A 25 -5.84 0.29 7.95
N GLN A 26 -5.96 1.63 7.98
CA GLN A 26 -5.47 2.47 6.88
C GLN A 26 -3.96 2.34 6.67
N ILE A 27 -3.19 2.31 7.76
CA ILE A 27 -1.73 2.13 7.70
C ILE A 27 -1.37 0.78 7.06
N HIS A 28 -2.05 -0.28 7.47
CA HIS A 28 -1.79 -1.63 6.96
C HIS A 28 -2.25 -1.82 5.51
N ILE A 29 -3.39 -1.23 5.12
CA ILE A 29 -3.86 -1.21 3.73
C ILE A 29 -2.83 -0.51 2.84
N ALA A 30 -2.41 0.70 3.21
CA ALA A 30 -1.40 1.45 2.46
C ALA A 30 -0.10 0.65 2.33
N ARG A 31 0.38 0.06 3.44
CA ARG A 31 1.59 -0.78 3.43
C ARG A 31 1.46 -1.98 2.50
N LYS A 32 0.36 -2.74 2.56
CA LYS A 32 0.14 -3.91 1.70
C LYS A 32 0.05 -3.55 0.23
N ILE A 33 -0.59 -2.43 -0.11
CA ILE A 33 -0.64 -1.91 -1.49
C ILE A 33 0.77 -1.61 -1.99
N ILE A 34 1.55 -0.84 -1.22
CA ILE A 34 2.94 -0.49 -1.56
C ILE A 34 3.79 -1.74 -1.78
N VAL A 35 3.68 -2.75 -0.91
CA VAL A 35 4.40 -4.02 -1.07
C VAL A 35 3.99 -4.74 -2.36
N ARG A 36 2.69 -4.89 -2.65
CA ARG A 36 2.24 -5.53 -3.90
C ARG A 36 2.72 -4.78 -5.13
N GLU A 37 2.72 -3.45 -5.11
CA GLU A 37 3.26 -2.64 -6.20
C GLU A 37 4.77 -2.81 -6.37
N THR A 38 5.52 -2.96 -5.28
CA THR A 38 6.96 -3.27 -5.33
C THR A 38 7.23 -4.62 -5.97
N GLU A 39 6.47 -5.64 -5.59
CA GLU A 39 6.57 -6.99 -6.14
C GLU A 39 6.25 -7.00 -7.64
N MET A 40 5.16 -6.32 -8.06
CA MET A 40 4.80 -6.19 -9.47
C MET A 40 5.87 -5.50 -10.31
N LYS A 41 6.60 -4.54 -9.73
CA LYS A 41 7.66 -3.79 -10.40
C LYS A 41 9.03 -4.45 -10.29
N GLY A 42 9.15 -5.56 -9.54
CA GLY A 42 10.43 -6.20 -9.25
C GLY A 42 11.39 -5.31 -8.44
N LEU A 43 10.87 -4.32 -7.72
CA LEU A 43 11.64 -3.35 -6.96
C LEU A 43 11.77 -3.77 -5.50
N LYS A 44 12.87 -3.40 -4.85
CA LYS A 44 12.95 -3.53 -3.40
C LYS A 44 12.08 -2.46 -2.74
N TYR A 45 11.48 -2.79 -1.60
CA TYR A 45 10.61 -1.89 -0.83
C TYR A 45 11.21 -0.48 -0.67
N LEU A 46 12.49 -0.39 -0.30
CA LEU A 46 13.19 0.86 -0.08
C LEU A 46 13.35 1.71 -1.37
N GLU A 47 13.51 1.06 -2.53
CA GLU A 47 13.62 1.75 -3.82
C GLU A 47 12.28 2.33 -4.25
N TYR A 48 11.19 1.64 -3.94
CA TYR A 48 9.85 2.13 -4.22
C TYR A 48 9.47 3.32 -3.33
N ILE A 49 9.83 3.29 -2.05
CA ILE A 49 9.65 4.44 -1.15
C ILE A 49 10.41 5.67 -1.66
N LYS A 50 11.63 5.49 -2.19
CA LYS A 50 12.41 6.57 -2.83
C LYS A 50 11.74 7.13 -4.09
N LEU A 51 11.05 6.30 -4.87
CA LEU A 51 10.27 6.73 -6.03
C LEU A 51 9.07 7.57 -5.61
N LEU A 52 8.28 7.08 -4.65
CA LEU A 52 7.11 7.79 -4.13
C LEU A 52 7.47 9.17 -3.54
N THR A 53 8.57 9.25 -2.79
CA THR A 53 9.04 10.52 -2.21
C THR A 53 9.50 11.51 -3.27
N LYS A 54 10.24 11.07 -4.30
CA LYS A 54 10.62 11.93 -5.44
C LYS A 54 9.44 12.49 -6.21
N ASP A 55 8.36 11.73 -6.35
CA ASP A 55 7.14 12.21 -6.98
C ASP A 55 6.38 13.21 -6.09
N THR A 56 6.52 13.10 -4.77
CA THR A 56 5.92 14.05 -3.81
C THR A 56 6.65 15.39 -3.80
N GLU A 57 7.99 15.38 -3.93
CA GLU A 57 8.82 16.60 -4.03
C GLU A 57 8.54 17.42 -5.30
N LYS A 58 7.98 16.82 -6.35
CA LYS A 58 7.58 17.53 -7.57
C LYS A 58 6.24 18.26 -7.46
N ILE A 59 5.50 18.05 -6.38
CA ILE A 59 4.16 18.60 -6.16
C ILE A 59 4.20 19.67 -5.03
N GLN A 60 5.40 20.06 -4.58
CA GLN A 60 5.61 21.18 -3.63
C GLN A 60 6.15 22.42 -4.32
#